data_AF-A0A2S9FHP9-F1
#
_entry.id   AF-A0A2S9FHP9-F1
#
_cell.length_a   1.000
_cell.length_b   1.000
_cell.length_c   1.000
_cell.angle_alpha   90.00
_cell.angle_beta   90.00
_cell.angle_gamma   90.00
#
_symmetry.space_group_name_H-M   'P 1'
#
loop_
_entity.id
_entity.type
_entity.pdbx_description
1 polymer ?
#
loop_
_entity_poly.entity_id
_entity_poly.type
_entity_poly.pdbx_seq_one_letter_code
_entity_poly.pdbx_strand_id
1 'polypeptide(L)'
;KEFKTGAVRMAKEAQVPIVPVIVWGAQRLWTKDHPKALGRRKFPITVAVGRPIVPDRGTAEMDGVLRVEMTQLLHDVQVEYGQPEGAFWLPHRLGGGAPTPAEAMAMEEVELAERARRRATRRDRGRADDR
;
A
#
# COMPACT_ATOMS: atom_id res chain seq x y z
N LYS A 1 -6.51 2.08 2.23
CA LYS A 1 -6.62 2.67 0.88
C LYS A 1 -7.46 1.78 -0.03
N GLU A 2 -8.29 2.38 -0.88
CA GLU A 2 -9.04 1.64 -1.90
C GLU A 2 -8.09 1.03 -2.94
N PHE A 3 -8.42 -0.16 -3.43
CA PHE A 3 -7.68 -0.82 -4.50
C PHE A 3 -8.09 -0.20 -5.83
N LYS A 4 -7.11 0.13 -6.66
CA LYS A 4 -7.36 0.86 -7.90
C LYS A 4 -7.56 -0.10 -9.07
N THR A 5 -8.57 0.17 -9.88
CA THR A 5 -8.91 -0.63 -11.07
C THR A 5 -7.98 -0.44 -12.27
N GLY A 6 -7.00 0.47 -12.20
CA GLY A 6 -6.14 0.84 -13.33
C GLY A 6 -5.36 -0.34 -13.92
N ALA A 7 -4.83 -1.23 -13.07
CA ALA A 7 -4.11 -2.41 -13.52
C ALA A 7 -4.98 -3.33 -14.39
N VAL A 8 -6.21 -3.58 -13.94
CA VAL A 8 -7.19 -4.40 -14.67
C VAL A 8 -7.58 -3.75 -15.99
N ARG A 9 -7.82 -2.43 -16.00
CA ARG A 9 -8.16 -1.69 -17.22
C ARG A 9 -7.06 -1.79 -18.28
N MET A 10 -5.81 -1.53 -17.89
CA MET A 10 -4.66 -1.60 -18.81
C MET A 10 -4.46 -3.02 -19.36
N ALA A 11 -4.52 -4.03 -18.51
CA ALA A 11 -4.33 -5.42 -18.92
C ALA A 11 -5.43 -5.88 -19.90
N LYS A 12 -6.67 -5.46 -19.66
CA LYS A 12 -7.80 -5.76 -20.55
C LYS A 12 -7.67 -5.08 -21.91
N GLU A 13 -7.28 -3.81 -21.92
CA GLU A 13 -7.04 -3.05 -23.15
C GLU A 13 -5.88 -3.63 -23.97
N ALA A 14 -4.80 -4.02 -23.31
CA ALA A 14 -3.64 -4.63 -23.95
C ALA A 14 -3.80 -6.15 -24.22
N GLN A 15 -4.89 -6.77 -23.78
CA GLN A 15 -5.14 -8.21 -23.89
C GLN A 15 -4.01 -9.09 -23.32
N VAL A 16 -3.42 -8.67 -22.20
CA VAL A 16 -2.33 -9.38 -21.51
C VAL A 16 -2.76 -9.84 -20.12
N PRO A 17 -2.18 -10.93 -19.58
CA PRO A 17 -2.45 -11.34 -18.21
C PRO A 17 -1.82 -10.39 -17.18
N ILE A 18 -2.46 -10.30 -16.01
CA ILE A 18 -1.94 -9.61 -14.83
C ILE A 18 -1.17 -10.63 -13.98
N VAL A 19 0.03 -10.30 -13.52
CA VAL A 19 0.77 -11.12 -12.55
C VAL A 19 0.74 -10.42 -11.19
N PRO A 20 0.01 -10.96 -10.19
CA PRO A 20 0.01 -10.42 -8.84
C PRO A 20 1.39 -10.59 -8.18
N VAL A 21 1.92 -9.53 -7.56
CA VAL A 21 3.19 -9.58 -6.83
C VAL A 21 3.05 -8.90 -5.49
N ILE A 22 3.53 -9.56 -4.44
CA ILE A 22 3.63 -9.02 -3.08
C ILE A 22 5.09 -8.89 -2.70
N VAL A 23 5.47 -7.73 -2.18
CA VAL A 23 6.78 -7.48 -1.57
C VAL A 23 6.57 -7.17 -0.11
N TRP A 24 7.22 -7.93 0.77
CA TRP A 24 7.10 -7.78 2.22
C TRP A 24 8.46 -7.71 2.90
N GLY A 25 8.57 -6.88 3.93
CA GLY A 25 9.81 -6.60 4.67
C GLY A 25 10.47 -5.29 4.26
N ALA A 26 10.27 -4.82 3.03
CA ALA A 26 10.82 -3.55 2.54
C ALA A 26 10.32 -2.34 3.35
N GLN A 27 9.08 -2.38 3.86
CA GLN A 27 8.52 -1.34 4.71
C GLN A 27 9.37 -1.09 5.98
N ARG A 28 10.12 -2.10 6.45
CA ARG A 28 10.99 -1.96 7.64
C ARG A 28 12.19 -1.05 7.41
N LEU A 29 12.61 -0.86 6.15
CA LEU A 29 13.71 0.06 5.80
C LEU A 29 13.27 1.51 5.99
N TRP A 30 12.05 1.82 5.55
CA TRP A 30 11.48 3.15 5.61
C TRP A 30 9.95 3.08 5.52
N THR A 31 9.29 3.11 6.68
CA THR A 31 7.85 3.39 6.76
C THR A 31 7.67 4.88 7.01
N LYS A 32 6.64 5.48 6.41
CA LYS A 32 6.25 6.86 6.70
C LYS A 32 6.01 7.01 8.21
N ASP A 33 6.38 8.16 8.79
CA ASP A 33 6.15 8.48 10.21
C ASP A 33 6.93 7.58 11.21
N HIS A 34 7.87 6.76 10.71
CA HIS A 34 8.82 5.99 11.51
C HIS A 34 10.28 6.37 11.22
N PRO A 35 11.20 6.21 12.19
CA PRO A 35 12.63 6.41 11.95
C PRO A 35 13.12 5.52 10.81
N LYS A 36 13.87 6.12 9.88
CA LYS A 36 14.43 5.36 8.76
C LYS A 36 15.51 4.41 9.28
N ALA A 37 15.49 3.19 8.79
CA ALA A 37 16.42 2.13 9.15
C ALA A 37 17.45 1.90 8.03
N LEU A 38 17.98 2.99 7.47
CA LEU A 38 18.90 2.96 6.33
C LEU A 38 20.28 2.47 6.80
N GLY A 39 20.74 1.34 6.28
CA GLY A 39 22.01 0.71 6.66
C GLY A 39 21.99 -0.81 6.50
N ARG A 40 23.06 -1.50 6.91
CA ARG A 40 23.17 -2.97 6.81
C ARG A 40 22.45 -3.69 7.96
N ARG A 41 21.14 -3.48 8.09
CA ARG A 41 20.29 -4.13 9.12
C ARG A 41 19.83 -5.55 8.75
N LYS A 42 20.18 -6.03 7.54
CA LYS A 42 19.88 -7.40 7.03
C LYS A 42 18.43 -7.82 7.23
N PHE A 43 17.48 -6.90 7.03
CA PHE A 43 16.06 -7.28 7.06
C PHE A 43 15.77 -8.19 5.87
N PRO A 44 15.15 -9.37 6.09
CA PRO A 44 14.72 -10.22 4.98
C PRO A 44 13.70 -9.47 4.12
N ILE A 45 13.70 -9.67 2.81
CA ILE A 45 12.66 -9.16 1.91
C ILE A 45 12.11 -10.38 1.19
N THR A 46 10.82 -10.63 1.36
CA THR A 46 10.11 -11.71 0.68
C THR A 46 9.39 -11.13 -0.52
N VAL A 47 9.55 -11.77 -1.68
CA VAL A 47 8.80 -11.48 -2.89
C VAL A 47 8.01 -12.73 -3.25
N ALA A 48 6.69 -12.61 -3.26
CA ALA A 48 5.80 -13.68 -3.67
C ALA A 48 5.10 -13.29 -4.97
N VAL A 49 5.01 -14.26 -5.89
CA VAL A 49 4.45 -14.08 -7.22
C VAL A 49 3.27 -15.01 -7.38
N GLY A 50 2.09 -14.44 -7.64
CA GLY A 50 0.86 -15.18 -7.88
C GLY A 50 0.77 -15.73 -9.30
N ARG A 51 -0.24 -16.56 -9.54
CA ARG A 51 -0.52 -17.07 -10.88
C ARG A 51 -0.99 -15.94 -11.81
N PRO A 52 -0.69 -16.01 -13.12
CA PRO A 52 -1.23 -15.06 -14.08
C PRO A 52 -2.77 -15.08 -14.11
N ILE A 53 -3.38 -13.90 -14.12
CA ILE A 53 -4.84 -13.69 -14.17
C ILE A 53 -5.19 -13.09 -15.53
N VAL A 54 -6.01 -13.79 -16.30
CA VAL A 54 -6.50 -13.29 -17.59
C VAL A 54 -7.71 -12.37 -17.35
N PRO A 55 -7.71 -11.12 -17.86
CA PRO A 55 -8.80 -10.15 -17.64
C PRO A 55 -9.96 -10.35 -18.62
N ASP A 56 -10.62 -11.51 -18.55
CA ASP A 56 -11.66 -11.96 -19.47
C ASP A 56 -13.06 -11.39 -19.16
N ARG A 57 -13.30 -10.94 -17.92
CA ARG A 57 -14.61 -10.44 -17.46
C ARG A 57 -14.65 -8.92 -17.25
N GLY A 58 -15.75 -8.41 -16.70
CA GLY A 58 -15.93 -6.98 -16.42
C GLY A 58 -14.85 -6.43 -15.47
N THR A 59 -14.48 -5.16 -15.61
CA THR A 59 -13.38 -4.55 -14.83
C THR A 59 -13.61 -4.65 -13.32
N ALA A 60 -14.83 -4.42 -12.84
CA ALA A 60 -15.16 -4.51 -11.42
C ALA A 60 -15.01 -5.93 -10.87
N GLU A 61 -15.43 -6.92 -11.66
CA GLU A 61 -15.29 -8.33 -11.31
C GLU A 61 -13.83 -8.75 -11.28
N MET A 62 -13.07 -8.39 -12.31
CA MET A 62 -11.65 -8.71 -12.39
C MET A 62 -10.81 -7.98 -11.32
N ASP A 63 -11.21 -6.78 -10.90
CA ASP A 63 -10.61 -6.10 -9.74
C ASP A 63 -10.85 -6.87 -8.44
N GLY A 64 -12.06 -7.42 -8.27
CA GLY A 64 -12.39 -8.33 -7.16
C GLY A 64 -11.52 -9.59 -7.15
N VAL A 65 -11.36 -10.25 -8.31
CA VAL A 65 -10.50 -11.43 -8.46
C VAL A 65 -9.05 -11.08 -8.09
N LEU A 66 -8.50 -10.02 -8.67
CA LEU A 66 -7.13 -9.58 -8.40
C LEU A 66 -6.92 -9.27 -6.91
N ARG A 67 -7.90 -8.61 -6.27
CA ARG A 67 -7.85 -8.30 -4.85
C ARG A 67 -7.84 -9.56 -3.98
N VAL A 68 -8.67 -10.55 -4.29
CA VAL A 68 -8.71 -11.80 -3.52
C VAL A 68 -7.38 -12.53 -3.60
N GLU A 69 -6.84 -12.70 -4.81
CA GLU A 69 -5.55 -13.37 -5.05
C GLU A 69 -4.39 -12.65 -4.34
N MET A 70 -4.30 -11.31 -4.45
CA MET A 70 -3.28 -10.53 -3.76
C MET A 70 -3.43 -10.58 -2.23
N THR A 71 -4.67 -10.65 -1.73
CA THR A 71 -4.94 -10.74 -0.29
C THR A 71 -4.47 -12.07 0.29
N GLN A 72 -4.77 -13.16 -0.41
CA GLN A 72 -4.30 -14.50 -0.03
C GLN A 72 -2.76 -14.54 -0.04
N LEU A 73 -2.14 -14.12 -1.14
CA LEU A 73 -0.68 -14.08 -1.26
C LEU A 73 -0.01 -13.23 -0.18
N LEU A 74 -0.63 -12.10 0.18
CA LEU A 74 -0.15 -11.25 1.28
C LEU A 74 -0.25 -11.96 2.63
N HIS A 75 -1.36 -12.65 2.90
CA HIS A 75 -1.54 -13.36 4.16
C HIS A 75 -0.52 -14.48 4.33
N ASP A 76 -0.26 -15.25 3.28
CA ASP A 76 0.72 -16.34 3.29
C ASP A 76 2.11 -15.79 3.61
N VAL A 77 2.55 -14.75 2.88
CA VAL A 77 3.83 -14.09 3.13
C VAL A 77 3.94 -13.54 4.56
N GLN A 78 2.87 -12.96 5.09
CA GLN A 78 2.87 -12.42 6.46
C GLN A 78 3.00 -13.52 7.52
N VAL A 79 2.41 -14.70 7.30
CA VAL A 79 2.53 -15.84 8.22
C VAL A 79 3.95 -16.38 8.21
N GLU A 80 4.55 -16.55 7.02
CA GLU A 80 5.88 -17.13 6.85
C GLU A 80 7.04 -16.21 7.29
N TYR A 81 6.87 -14.89 7.21
CA TYR A 81 7.95 -13.92 7.45
C TYR A 81 8.40 -13.82 8.92
N GLY A 82 7.59 -14.29 9.86
CA GLY A 82 7.85 -14.22 11.31
C GLY A 82 7.12 -13.07 12.01
N GLN A 83 6.74 -13.30 13.27
CA GLN A 83 5.77 -12.48 14.01
C GLN A 83 6.34 -11.98 15.35
N PRO A 84 7.31 -11.05 15.34
CA PRO A 84 7.77 -10.43 16.57
C PRO A 84 6.64 -9.60 17.19
N GLU A 85 6.35 -9.86 18.46
CA GLU A 85 5.30 -9.19 19.21
C GLU A 85 5.49 -7.66 19.23
N GLY A 86 4.39 -6.92 19.04
CA GLY A 86 4.37 -5.46 19.10
C GLY A 86 5.06 -4.75 17.93
N ALA A 87 5.51 -5.48 16.89
CA ALA A 87 6.17 -4.87 15.75
C ALA A 87 5.23 -3.90 15.01
N PHE A 88 5.63 -2.63 14.90
CA PHE A 88 4.83 -1.56 14.26
C PHE A 88 4.48 -1.82 12.78
N TRP A 89 5.22 -2.71 12.10
CA TRP A 89 5.01 -3.05 10.68
C TRP A 89 4.18 -4.32 10.48
N LEU A 90 3.86 -5.02 11.58
CA LEU A 90 3.11 -6.26 11.57
C LEU A 90 1.63 -5.97 11.89
N PRO A 91 0.66 -6.60 11.20
CA PRO A 91 -0.76 -6.38 11.48
C PRO A 91 -1.17 -6.81 12.90
N HIS A 92 -2.18 -6.14 13.47
CA HIS A 92 -2.78 -6.48 14.76
C HIS A 92 -3.23 -7.95 14.88
N ARG A 93 -3.79 -8.53 13.80
CA ARG A 93 -4.19 -9.94 13.76
C ARG A 93 -3.04 -10.93 14.00
N LEU A 94 -1.79 -10.47 13.85
CA LEU A 94 -0.56 -11.23 14.07
C LEU A 94 0.22 -10.72 15.29
N GLY A 95 -0.42 -9.97 16.19
CA GLY A 95 0.23 -9.43 17.40
C GLY A 95 1.12 -8.21 17.17
N GLY A 96 1.03 -7.58 15.99
CA GLY A 96 1.76 -6.35 15.68
C GLY A 96 0.98 -5.07 15.98
N GLY A 97 1.62 -3.93 15.74
CA GLY A 97 1.08 -2.59 15.99
C GLY A 97 0.83 -1.76 14.73
N ALA A 98 0.78 -2.37 13.54
CA ALA A 98 0.53 -1.63 12.31
C ALA A 98 -0.90 -1.07 12.28
N PRO A 99 -1.10 0.20 11.85
CA PRO A 99 -2.43 0.81 11.80
C PRO A 99 -3.46 -0.06 11.07
N THR A 100 -4.64 -0.17 11.66
CA THR A 100 -5.80 -0.79 11.03
C THR A 100 -6.24 0.00 9.79
N PRO A 101 -7.02 -0.61 8.87
CA PRO A 101 -7.55 0.10 7.72
C PRO A 101 -8.35 1.37 8.08
N ALA A 102 -9.09 1.34 9.19
CA ALA A 102 -9.87 2.48 9.68
C ALA A 102 -8.96 3.60 10.22
N GLU A 103 -7.95 3.26 11.04
CA GLU A 103 -6.96 4.23 11.54
C GLU A 103 -6.16 4.85 10.40
N ALA A 104 -5.73 4.03 9.44
CA ALA A 104 -5.02 4.51 8.26
C ALA A 104 -5.87 5.50 7.43
N MET A 105 -7.18 5.26 7.31
CA MET A 105 -8.10 6.18 6.64
C MET A 105 -8.22 7.51 7.38
N ALA A 106 -8.40 7.47 8.70
CA ALA A 106 -8.45 8.68 9.53
C ALA A 106 -7.13 9.48 9.44
N MET A 107 -5.97 8.81 9.46
CA MET A 107 -4.66 9.44 9.27
C MET A 107 -4.53 10.10 7.90
N GLU A 108 -5.00 9.44 6.83
CA GLU A 108 -4.99 10.00 5.47
C GLU A 108 -5.89 11.24 5.35
N GLU A 109 -7.06 11.25 5.99
CA GLU A 109 -7.97 12.41 6.01
C GLU A 109 -7.35 13.63 6.70
N VAL A 110 -6.74 13.42 7.87
CA VAL A 110 -6.01 14.47 8.60
C VAL A 110 -4.87 15.03 7.74
N GLU A 111 -4.07 14.15 7.14
CA GLU A 111 -2.97 14.56 6.27
C GLU A 111 -3.46 15.33 5.03
N LEU A 112 -4.57 14.92 4.43
CA LEU A 112 -5.16 15.61 3.28
C LEU A 112 -5.63 17.02 3.66
N ALA A 113 -6.30 17.16 4.80
CA ALA A 113 -6.74 18.45 5.33
C ALA A 113 -5.56 19.38 5.62
N GLU A 114 -4.48 18.88 6.22
CA GLU A 114 -3.25 19.66 6.43
C GLU A 114 -2.61 20.10 5.12
N ARG A 115 -2.48 19.18 4.15
CA ARG A 115 -1.91 19.51 2.83
C ARG A 115 -2.74 20.59 2.12
N ALA A 116 -4.07 20.54 2.22
CA ALA A 116 -4.95 21.57 1.68
C ALA A 116 -4.72 22.93 2.34
N ARG A 117 -4.63 22.98 3.68
CA ARG A 117 -4.31 24.21 4.43
C ARG A 117 -2.96 24.81 4.01
N ARG A 118 -1.91 23.97 3.90
CA ARG A 118 -0.56 24.40 3.47
C ARG A 118 -0.54 24.93 2.03
N ARG A 119 -1.38 24.38 1.14
CA ARG A 119 -1.51 24.89 -0.24
C ARG A 119 -2.22 26.23 -0.28
N ALA A 120 -3.27 26.42 0.53
CA ALA A 120 -3.99 27.69 0.62
C ALA A 120 -3.05 28.81 1.11
N THR A 121 -2.30 28.58 2.19
CA THR A 121 -1.35 29.57 2.73
C THR A 121 -0.23 29.91 1.75
N ARG A 122 0.27 28.94 0.99
CA ARG A 122 1.25 29.19 -0.09
C ARG A 122 0.68 30.04 -1.21
N ARG A 123 -0.55 29.78 -1.63
CA ARG A 123 -1.24 30.57 -2.68
C ARG A 123 -1.48 32.01 -2.22
N ASP A 124 -1.88 32.20 -0.96
CA ASP A 124 -2.16 33.53 -0.42
C ASP A 124 -0.88 34.35 -0.24
N ARG A 125 0.24 33.72 0.13
CA ARG A 125 1.57 34.37 0.15
C ARG A 125 2.04 34.78 -1.24
N GLY A 126 1.90 33.91 -2.26
CA GLY A 126 2.27 34.25 -3.63
C GLY A 126 1.47 35.42 -4.21
N ARG A 127 0.18 35.53 -3.86
CA ARG A 127 -0.69 36.64 -4.29
C ARG A 127 -0.39 37.97 -3.56
N ALA A 128 0.31 37.93 -2.43
CA ALA A 128 0.72 39.12 -1.68
C ALA A 128 2.07 39.67 -2.18
N ASP A 129 2.95 38.83 -2.72
CA ASP A 129 4.25 39.22 -3.31
C ASP A 129 4.11 39.82 -4.72
N ASP A 130 3.02 39.50 -5.44
CA ASP A 130 2.70 40.02 -6.79
C ASP A 130 1.99 41.40 -6.79
N ARG A 131 1.87 42.08 -5.63
CA ARG A 131 1.26 43.42 -5.50
C ARG A 131 2.25 44.45 -4.96
#